data_AF-A0A535QU35-F1
#
_entry.id   AF-A0A535QU35-F1
#
_cell.length_a   1.000
_cell.length_b   1.000
_cell.length_c   1.000
_cell.angle_alpha   90.00
_cell.angle_beta   90.00
_cell.angle_gamma   90.00
#
_symmetry.space_group_name_H-M   'P 1'
#
loop_
_entity.id
_entity.type
_entity.pdbx_description
1 polymer ?
#
loop_
_entity_poly.entity_id
_entity_poly.type
_entity_poly.pdbx_seq_one_letter_code
_entity_poly.pdbx_strand_id
1 'polypeptide(L)'
;MRYLALATDYDGTLASRGTVEPDTMEALCRLAATGRKLILVTGRRVDDLVRVFPEVAIFDRVVAENGPLVYRPQTRETRILSQPPPAAFIDELRRRGVQPLTLGQVFVATEQPNERVVLAVISELGLDLHVILNKGAVMVLPASVNKATGLRAALDELGLSPQAVVGIGDAENDEAFLAMCGCGVAVANALDSLKAQADNVTSGEDGAGVREVIDSLISEDLRSAGGKASA
;
A
#
# COMPACT_ATOMS: atom_id res chain seq x y z
N MET A 1 22.11 -5.34 -11.85
CA MET A 1 20.68 -5.06 -11.64
C MET A 1 20.59 -4.10 -10.47
N ARG A 2 20.23 -2.85 -10.72
CA ARG A 2 20.08 -1.75 -9.75
C ARG A 2 18.84 -1.96 -8.90
N TYR A 3 17.71 -2.28 -9.55
CA TYR A 3 16.45 -2.51 -8.86
C TYR A 3 16.15 -3.99 -8.76
N LEU A 4 16.00 -4.48 -7.54
CA LEU A 4 15.79 -5.88 -7.18
C LEU A 4 14.32 -6.19 -6.86
N ALA A 5 13.48 -5.17 -6.67
CA ALA A 5 12.06 -5.36 -6.37
C ALA A 5 11.17 -4.27 -6.99
N LEU A 6 9.90 -4.65 -7.21
CA LEU A 6 8.81 -3.76 -7.52
C LEU A 6 7.81 -3.77 -6.35
N ALA A 7 7.53 -2.60 -5.79
CA ALA A 7 6.45 -2.37 -4.84
C ALA A 7 5.34 -1.59 -5.56
N THR A 8 4.11 -2.09 -5.57
CA THR A 8 3.00 -1.43 -6.28
C THR A 8 1.77 -1.33 -5.39
N ASP A 9 1.05 -0.21 -5.51
CA ASP A 9 -0.32 -0.13 -4.99
C ASP A 9 -1.26 -1.06 -5.77
N TYR A 10 -2.39 -1.43 -5.17
CA TYR A 10 -3.43 -2.23 -5.79
C TYR A 10 -4.50 -1.39 -6.51
N ASP A 11 -5.27 -0.56 -5.81
CA ASP A 11 -6.51 0.04 -6.34
C ASP A 11 -6.21 1.35 -7.06
N GLY A 12 -6.43 1.42 -8.38
CA GLY A 12 -6.09 2.62 -9.17
C GLY A 12 -4.63 2.63 -9.64
N THR A 13 -3.87 1.59 -9.29
CA THR A 13 -2.51 1.36 -9.77
C THR A 13 -2.39 0.00 -10.46
N LEU A 14 -2.45 -1.12 -9.75
CA LEU A 14 -2.37 -2.44 -10.38
C LEU A 14 -3.70 -2.89 -11.00
N ALA A 15 -4.81 -2.57 -10.32
CA ALA A 15 -6.15 -2.98 -10.65
C ALA A 15 -7.00 -1.79 -11.08
N SER A 16 -7.67 -1.92 -12.23
CA SER A 16 -8.70 -0.97 -12.65
C SER A 16 -10.06 -1.48 -12.20
N ARG A 17 -10.81 -0.64 -11.46
CA ARG A 17 -12.13 -0.99 -10.89
C ARG A 17 -12.12 -2.29 -10.08
N GLY A 18 -11.00 -2.60 -9.42
CA GLY A 18 -10.84 -3.78 -8.57
C GLY A 18 -10.48 -5.08 -9.29
N THR A 19 -10.15 -5.02 -10.58
CA THR A 19 -9.72 -6.18 -11.38
C THR A 19 -8.34 -5.93 -11.98
N VAL A 20 -7.46 -6.93 -11.93
CA VAL A 20 -6.16 -6.90 -12.62
C VAL A 20 -6.33 -7.52 -14.02
N GLU A 21 -5.90 -6.80 -15.05
CA GLU A 21 -5.99 -7.30 -16.43
C GLU A 21 -5.03 -8.46 -16.70
N PRO A 22 -5.37 -9.43 -17.57
CA PRO A 22 -4.51 -10.55 -17.93
C PRO A 22 -3.11 -10.13 -18.38
N ASP A 23 -3.02 -9.12 -19.25
CA ASP A 23 -1.72 -8.61 -19.74
C ASP A 23 -0.86 -8.02 -18.62
N THR A 24 -1.49 -7.43 -17.60
CA THR A 24 -0.79 -6.90 -16.42
C THR A 24 -0.26 -8.06 -15.57
N MET A 25 -1.05 -9.13 -15.43
CA MET A 25 -0.60 -10.37 -14.80
C MET A 25 0.56 -11.01 -15.55
N GLU A 26 0.52 -11.06 -16.88
CA GLU A 26 1.63 -11.56 -17.69
C GLU A 26 2.91 -10.75 -17.47
N ALA A 27 2.81 -9.42 -17.38
CA ALA A 27 3.95 -8.57 -17.08
C ALA A 27 4.53 -8.86 -15.68
N LEU A 28 3.69 -9.01 -14.66
CA LEU A 28 4.16 -9.41 -13.32
C LEU A 28 4.89 -10.77 -13.36
N CYS A 29 4.35 -11.75 -14.08
CA CYS A 29 5.01 -13.04 -14.30
C CYS A 29 6.37 -12.90 -14.98
N ARG A 30 6.47 -12.08 -16.02
CA ARG A 30 7.75 -11.79 -16.70
C ARG A 30 8.74 -11.15 -15.74
N LEU A 31 8.31 -10.20 -14.92
CA LEU A 31 9.17 -9.53 -13.95
C LEU A 31 9.69 -10.53 -12.89
N ALA A 32 8.79 -11.33 -12.32
CA ALA A 32 9.13 -12.36 -11.34
C ALA A 32 10.14 -13.38 -11.92
N ALA A 33 9.98 -13.76 -13.20
CA ALA A 33 10.90 -14.66 -13.89
C ALA A 33 12.32 -14.11 -14.02
N THR A 34 12.53 -12.79 -13.88
CA THR A 34 13.88 -12.19 -13.83
C THR A 34 14.59 -12.37 -12.48
N GLY A 35 13.91 -12.94 -11.48
CA GLY A 35 14.40 -13.09 -10.11
C GLY A 35 14.14 -11.87 -9.23
N ARG A 36 13.52 -10.81 -9.76
CA ARG A 36 13.09 -9.64 -8.98
C ARG A 36 11.90 -9.99 -8.09
N LYS A 37 11.84 -9.31 -6.94
CA LYS A 37 10.80 -9.49 -5.94
C LYS A 37 9.58 -8.62 -6.25
N LEU A 38 8.40 -9.15 -5.95
CA LEU A 38 7.14 -8.45 -6.07
C LEU A 38 6.57 -8.19 -4.68
N ILE A 39 6.25 -6.92 -4.40
CA ILE A 39 5.64 -6.50 -3.15
C ILE A 39 4.34 -5.75 -3.48
N LEU A 40 3.22 -6.20 -2.93
CA LEU A 40 1.96 -5.47 -3.04
C LEU A 40 1.82 -4.59 -1.81
N VAL A 41 1.42 -3.35 -1.99
CA VAL A 41 1.11 -2.42 -0.91
C VAL A 41 -0.34 -2.01 -1.07
N THR A 42 -1.19 -2.12 -0.05
CA THR A 42 -2.63 -1.88 -0.25
C THR A 42 -3.33 -1.44 1.02
N GLY A 43 -4.39 -0.65 0.86
CA GLY A 43 -5.35 -0.36 1.92
C GLY A 43 -6.31 -1.51 2.21
N ARG A 44 -6.37 -2.54 1.36
CA ARG A 44 -7.28 -3.67 1.53
C ARG A 44 -6.91 -4.56 2.70
N ARG A 45 -7.92 -5.20 3.27
CA ARG A 45 -7.74 -6.32 4.19
C ARG A 45 -7.27 -7.55 3.43
N VAL A 46 -6.50 -8.41 4.10
CA VAL A 46 -5.93 -9.63 3.49
C VAL A 46 -7.04 -10.56 2.99
N ASP A 47 -8.10 -10.76 3.77
CA ASP A 47 -9.21 -11.66 3.43
C ASP A 47 -10.02 -11.17 2.23
N ASP A 48 -10.22 -9.86 2.12
CA ASP A 48 -10.85 -9.27 0.95
C ASP A 48 -9.96 -9.36 -0.30
N LEU A 49 -8.69 -9.01 -0.15
CA LEU A 49 -7.71 -9.07 -1.24
C LEU A 49 -7.60 -10.48 -1.83
N VAL A 50 -7.43 -11.51 -1.00
CA VAL A 50 -7.31 -12.91 -1.45
C VAL A 50 -8.56 -13.38 -2.20
N ARG A 51 -9.74 -12.85 -1.83
CA ARG A 51 -11.00 -13.18 -2.49
C ARG A 51 -11.15 -12.53 -3.86
N VAL A 52 -10.75 -11.27 -4.00
CA VAL A 52 -10.89 -10.52 -5.26
C VAL A 52 -9.70 -10.73 -6.21
N PHE A 53 -8.56 -11.14 -5.68
CA PHE A 53 -7.32 -11.34 -6.41
C PHE A 53 -6.60 -12.63 -5.99
N PRO A 54 -7.10 -13.80 -6.43
CA PRO A 54 -6.52 -15.11 -6.10
C PRO A 54 -5.04 -15.26 -6.51
N GLU A 55 -4.61 -14.51 -7.52
CA GLU A 55 -3.23 -14.50 -8.04
C GLU A 55 -2.25 -13.74 -7.13
N VAL A 56 -2.70 -13.20 -5.98
CA VAL A 56 -1.84 -12.58 -4.96
C VAL A 56 -0.65 -13.44 -4.53
N ALA A 57 -0.72 -14.77 -4.76
CA ALA A 57 0.38 -15.71 -4.53
C ALA A 57 1.66 -15.41 -5.32
N ILE A 58 1.59 -14.62 -6.39
CA ILE A 58 2.77 -14.19 -7.15
C ILE A 58 3.65 -13.19 -6.37
N PHE A 59 3.08 -12.49 -5.39
CA PHE A 59 3.81 -11.53 -4.56
C PHE A 59 4.61 -12.23 -3.47
N ASP A 60 5.85 -11.80 -3.26
CA ASP A 60 6.69 -12.27 -2.16
C ASP A 60 6.17 -11.75 -0.82
N ARG A 61 5.68 -10.50 -0.77
CA ARG A 61 5.09 -9.87 0.42
C ARG A 61 3.91 -9.00 0.04
N VAL A 62 2.94 -8.92 0.95
CA VAL A 62 1.82 -7.99 0.85
C VAL A 62 1.76 -7.14 2.11
N VAL A 63 1.87 -5.83 1.95
CA VAL A 63 1.60 -4.85 2.99
C VAL A 63 0.12 -4.51 2.91
N ALA A 64 -0.66 -4.94 3.90
CA ALA A 64 -2.12 -4.79 3.91
C ALA A 64 -2.56 -3.69 4.89
N GLU A 65 -3.83 -3.28 4.76
CA GLU A 65 -4.50 -2.35 5.68
C GLU A 65 -3.80 -0.99 5.84
N ASN A 66 -3.13 -0.51 4.79
CA ASN A 66 -2.29 0.69 4.78
C ASN A 66 -1.04 0.61 5.67
N GLY A 67 -0.47 -0.58 5.89
CA GLY A 67 0.84 -0.69 6.55
C GLY A 67 0.98 -1.61 7.76
N PRO A 68 -0.02 -1.80 8.63
CA PRO A 68 0.23 -2.46 9.92
C PRO A 68 0.36 -3.98 9.83
N LEU A 69 0.08 -4.57 8.67
CA LEU A 69 0.14 -6.01 8.43
C LEU A 69 1.07 -6.33 7.26
N VAL A 70 1.97 -7.28 7.47
CA VAL A 70 2.75 -7.92 6.40
C VAL A 70 2.26 -9.36 6.25
N TYR A 71 1.65 -9.66 5.12
CA TYR A 71 1.17 -10.99 4.75
C TYR A 71 2.15 -11.69 3.81
N ARG A 72 2.33 -13.00 4.01
CA ARG A 72 3.18 -13.89 3.20
C ARG A 72 2.29 -14.83 2.39
N PRO A 73 2.06 -14.56 1.10
CA PRO A 73 1.13 -15.37 0.30
C PRO A 73 1.47 -16.86 0.25
N GLN A 74 2.75 -17.22 0.31
CA GLN A 74 3.22 -18.62 0.21
C GLN A 74 2.89 -19.45 1.46
N THR A 75 3.00 -18.85 2.65
CA THR A 75 2.73 -19.55 3.94
C THR A 75 1.36 -19.21 4.52
N ARG A 76 0.70 -18.18 3.99
CA ARG A 76 -0.54 -17.58 4.51
C ARG A 76 -0.41 -17.01 5.93
N GLU A 77 0.81 -16.68 6.34
CA GLU A 77 1.08 -16.06 7.63
C GLU A 77 0.94 -14.54 7.53
N THR A 78 0.44 -13.94 8.61
CA THR A 78 0.39 -12.49 8.79
C THR A 78 1.25 -12.09 9.98
N ARG A 79 2.12 -11.10 9.78
CA ARG A 79 2.86 -10.43 10.85
C ARG A 79 2.22 -9.08 11.12
N ILE A 80 1.88 -8.85 12.38
CA ILE A 80 1.36 -7.58 12.88
C ILE A 80 2.53 -6.68 13.28
N LEU A 81 2.51 -5.42 12.82
CA LEU A 81 3.58 -4.44 13.07
C LEU A 81 3.24 -3.41 14.16
N SER A 82 1.96 -3.24 14.50
CA SER A 82 1.50 -2.27 15.47
C SER A 82 0.47 -2.84 16.43
N GLN A 83 0.32 -2.21 17.58
CA GLN A 83 -0.77 -2.54 18.49
C GLN A 83 -2.09 -1.99 17.94
N PRO A 84 -3.22 -2.69 18.15
CA PRO A 84 -4.53 -2.15 17.80
C PRO A 84 -4.86 -0.91 18.64
N PRO A 85 -5.83 -0.09 18.20
CA PRO A 85 -6.39 0.96 19.03
C PRO A 85 -6.80 0.43 20.42
N PRO A 86 -6.51 1.17 21.51
CA PRO A 86 -6.75 0.68 22.88
C PRO A 86 -8.21 0.32 23.15
N ALA A 87 -8.47 -0.64 24.04
CA ALA A 87 -9.84 -1.02 24.41
C ALA A 87 -10.66 0.18 24.91
N ALA A 88 -10.04 1.09 25.68
CA ALA A 88 -10.68 2.31 26.15
C ALA A 88 -11.21 3.20 25.01
N PHE A 89 -10.53 3.22 23.86
CA PHE A 89 -10.99 3.93 22.67
C PHE A 89 -12.28 3.30 22.11
N ILE A 90 -12.27 1.98 21.96
CA ILE A 90 -13.41 1.20 21.43
C ILE A 90 -14.62 1.33 22.35
N ASP A 91 -14.42 1.21 23.66
CA ASP A 91 -15.47 1.29 24.66
C ASP A 91 -16.09 2.69 24.70
N GLU A 92 -15.28 3.74 24.55
CA GLU A 92 -15.77 5.11 24.51
C GLU A 92 -16.57 5.40 23.22
N LEU A 93 -16.14 4.88 22.07
CA LEU A 93 -16.94 4.96 20.83
C LEU A 93 -18.30 4.28 20.99
N ARG A 94 -18.33 3.08 21.59
CA ARG A 94 -19.58 2.36 21.89
C ARG A 94 -20.48 3.14 22.84
N ARG A 95 -19.90 3.72 23.90
CA ARG A 95 -20.62 4.56 24.88
C ARG A 95 -21.27 5.76 24.22
N ARG A 96 -20.65 6.34 23.19
CA ARG A 96 -21.19 7.45 22.39
C ARG A 96 -22.15 7.03 21.28
N GLY A 97 -22.47 5.74 21.17
CA GLY A 97 -23.43 5.24 20.18
C GLY A 97 -22.88 5.13 18.76
N VAL A 98 -21.56 5.09 18.58
CA VAL A 98 -20.94 4.92 17.25
C VAL A 98 -21.25 3.52 16.73
N GLN A 99 -22.08 3.47 15.68
CA GLN A 99 -22.39 2.27 14.92
C GLN A 99 -22.55 2.61 13.42
N PRO A 100 -22.21 1.68 12.50
CA PRO A 100 -21.58 0.39 12.76
C PRO A 100 -20.13 0.55 13.24
N LEU A 101 -19.64 -0.42 14.01
CA LEU A 101 -18.24 -0.47 14.45
C LEU A 101 -17.64 -1.82 14.09
N THR A 102 -16.65 -1.81 13.21
CA THR A 102 -15.91 -2.99 12.74
C THR A 102 -14.53 -2.97 13.35
N LEU A 103 -14.10 -4.07 13.97
CA LEU A 103 -12.77 -4.22 14.55
C LEU A 103 -11.94 -5.14 13.65
N GLY A 104 -10.85 -4.60 13.11
CA GLY A 104 -9.80 -5.39 12.47
C GLY A 104 -8.80 -5.92 13.49
N GLN A 105 -7.69 -6.47 13.00
CA GLN A 105 -6.59 -6.87 13.88
C GLN A 105 -5.85 -5.67 14.48
N VAL A 106 -5.80 -4.57 13.74
CA VAL A 106 -4.99 -3.37 14.04
C VAL A 106 -5.69 -2.06 13.67
N PHE A 107 -6.95 -2.12 13.26
CA PHE A 107 -7.75 -0.93 12.96
C PHE A 107 -9.14 -1.02 13.59
N VAL A 108 -9.78 0.14 13.71
CA VAL A 108 -11.19 0.28 14.01
C VAL A 108 -11.83 1.01 12.84
N ALA A 109 -12.93 0.50 12.29
CA ALA A 109 -13.66 1.14 11.22
C ALA A 109 -15.11 1.45 11.62
N THR A 110 -15.60 2.58 11.16
CA THR A 110 -17.01 2.98 11.21
C THR A 110 -17.36 3.68 9.91
N GLU A 111 -18.49 4.36 9.85
CA GLU A 111 -18.98 5.06 8.68
C GLU A 111 -19.27 6.52 9.01
N GLN A 112 -19.24 7.38 8.00
CA GLN A 112 -19.70 8.76 8.16
C GLN A 112 -21.19 8.78 8.53
N PRO A 113 -21.63 9.68 9.41
CA PRO A 113 -20.94 10.87 9.92
C PRO A 113 -20.19 10.67 11.27
N ASN A 114 -19.81 9.44 11.63
CA ASN A 114 -19.17 9.17 12.93
C ASN A 114 -17.75 9.72 13.06
N GLU A 115 -17.13 10.25 11.99
CA GLU A 115 -15.77 10.78 12.00
C GLU A 115 -15.57 11.87 13.06
N ARG A 116 -16.59 12.69 13.31
CA ARG A 116 -16.53 13.77 14.31
C ARG A 116 -16.42 13.20 15.73
N VAL A 117 -17.19 12.15 16.01
CA VAL A 117 -17.16 11.46 17.31
C VAL A 117 -15.83 10.76 17.49
N VAL A 118 -15.33 10.09 16.44
CA VAL A 118 -14.02 9.44 16.42
C VAL A 118 -12.90 10.44 16.76
N LEU A 119 -12.82 11.57 16.05
CA LEU A 119 -11.80 12.59 16.29
C LEU A 119 -11.89 13.19 17.70
N ALA A 120 -13.10 13.42 18.21
CA ALA A 120 -13.30 13.89 19.58
C ALA A 120 -12.76 12.90 20.61
N VAL A 121 -13.07 11.60 20.46
CA VAL A 121 -12.58 10.55 21.38
C VAL A 121 -11.06 10.41 21.30
N ILE A 122 -10.46 10.46 20.10
CA ILE A 122 -8.99 10.45 19.94
C ILE A 122 -8.37 11.60 20.73
N SER A 123 -8.91 12.81 20.57
CA SER A 123 -8.41 14.01 21.25
C SER A 123 -8.60 13.96 22.77
N GLU A 124 -9.75 13.49 23.25
CA GLU A 124 -10.06 13.45 24.70
C GLU A 124 -9.23 12.40 25.44
N LEU A 125 -8.92 11.28 24.79
CA LEU A 125 -8.08 10.22 25.34
C LEU A 125 -6.58 10.45 25.09
N GLY A 126 -6.21 11.51 24.36
CA GLY A 126 -4.81 11.83 24.04
C GLY A 126 -4.12 10.73 23.22
N LEU A 127 -4.85 10.11 22.29
CA LEU A 127 -4.36 8.97 21.51
C LEU A 127 -3.68 9.43 20.22
N ASP A 128 -2.61 8.73 19.86
CA ASP A 128 -1.89 8.93 18.59
C ASP A 128 -2.45 7.99 17.51
N LEU A 129 -3.65 8.32 17.02
CA LEU A 129 -4.39 7.56 16.00
C LEU A 129 -4.69 8.46 14.80
N HIS A 130 -4.58 7.90 13.60
CA HIS A 130 -4.93 8.56 12.35
C HIS A 130 -6.29 8.08 11.83
N VAL A 131 -7.05 9.02 11.27
CA VAL A 131 -8.34 8.75 10.62
C VAL A 131 -8.17 8.83 9.10
N ILE A 132 -8.49 7.75 8.41
CA ILE A 132 -8.52 7.65 6.96
C ILE A 132 -9.97 7.60 6.51
N LEU A 133 -10.35 8.49 5.60
CA LEU A 133 -11.68 8.50 4.99
C LEU A 133 -11.62 7.81 3.63
N ASN A 134 -12.51 6.85 3.38
CA ASN A 134 -12.58 6.16 2.09
C ASN A 134 -14.04 5.84 1.73
N LYS A 135 -14.59 6.55 0.73
CA LYS A 135 -15.94 6.31 0.18
C LYS A 135 -17.04 6.15 1.25
N GLY A 136 -17.05 7.03 2.27
CA GLY A 136 -18.00 6.97 3.38
C GLY A 136 -17.57 6.12 4.58
N ALA A 137 -16.52 5.32 4.44
CA ALA A 137 -15.90 4.60 5.56
C ALA A 137 -14.91 5.52 6.31
N VAL A 138 -14.87 5.34 7.63
CA VAL A 138 -13.96 6.01 8.56
C VAL A 138 -13.09 4.94 9.18
N MET A 139 -11.84 4.84 8.76
CA MET A 139 -10.87 3.89 9.29
C MET A 139 -9.93 4.59 10.28
N VAL A 140 -9.69 3.96 11.42
CA VAL A 140 -8.82 4.46 12.49
C VAL A 140 -7.68 3.48 12.67
N LEU A 141 -6.46 3.98 12.51
CA LEU A 141 -5.21 3.24 12.59
C LEU A 141 -4.26 3.92 13.57
N PRO A 142 -3.29 3.20 14.16
CA PRO A 142 -2.21 3.84 14.90
C PRO A 142 -1.41 4.79 14.01
N ALA A 143 -1.07 5.97 14.50
CA ALA A 143 -0.33 6.97 13.72
C ALA A 143 1.08 6.50 13.32
N SER A 144 1.64 5.56 14.07
CA SER A 144 2.96 4.98 13.83
C SER A 144 3.05 4.09 12.59
N VAL A 145 1.94 3.81 11.90
CA VAL A 145 1.88 2.89 10.76
C VAL A 145 1.26 3.53 9.53
N ASN A 146 1.96 3.37 8.41
CA ASN A 146 1.50 3.73 7.07
C ASN A 146 2.09 2.76 6.03
N LYS A 147 1.75 2.95 4.74
CA LYS A 147 2.25 2.12 3.64
C LYS A 147 3.79 2.05 3.61
N ALA A 148 4.48 3.14 3.94
CA ALA A 148 5.94 3.19 3.97
C ALA A 148 6.55 2.36 5.12
N THR A 149 5.98 2.45 6.34
CA THR A 149 6.46 1.64 7.48
C THR A 149 6.19 0.15 7.25
N GLY A 150 5.06 -0.19 6.63
CA GLY A 150 4.75 -1.55 6.24
C GLY A 150 5.69 -2.08 5.16
N LEU A 151 5.97 -1.27 4.12
CA LEU A 151 6.94 -1.60 3.09
C LEU A 151 8.34 -1.78 3.67
N ARG A 152 8.76 -0.92 4.62
CA ARG A 152 10.03 -1.08 5.34
C ARG A 152 10.14 -2.46 5.98
N ALA A 153 9.14 -2.87 6.75
CA ALA A 153 9.14 -4.18 7.40
C ALA A 153 9.15 -5.33 6.40
N ALA A 154 8.42 -5.21 5.28
CA ALA A 154 8.44 -6.21 4.20
C ALA A 154 9.84 -6.31 3.55
N LEU A 155 10.52 -5.19 3.33
CA LEU A 155 11.86 -5.14 2.77
C LEU A 155 12.90 -5.74 3.73
N ASP A 156 12.78 -5.47 5.03
CA ASP A 156 13.65 -6.05 6.06
C ASP A 156 13.54 -7.59 6.08
N GLU A 157 12.32 -8.13 5.92
CA GLU A 157 12.11 -9.59 5.80
C GLU A 157 12.69 -10.20 4.53
N LEU A 158 12.78 -9.41 3.45
CA LEU A 158 13.35 -9.83 2.18
C LEU A 158 14.87 -9.55 2.10
N GLY A 159 15.45 -8.89 3.09
CA GLY A 159 16.85 -8.47 3.09
C GLY A 159 17.16 -7.44 2.00
N LEU A 160 16.20 -6.58 1.64
CA LEU A 160 16.31 -5.61 0.56
C LEU A 160 16.45 -4.18 1.09
N SER A 161 17.32 -3.42 0.43
CA SER A 161 17.42 -1.97 0.63
C SER A 161 16.30 -1.26 -0.16
N PRO A 162 15.64 -0.23 0.40
CA PRO A 162 14.66 0.57 -0.36
C PRO A 162 15.22 1.21 -1.63
N GLN A 163 16.51 1.53 -1.65
CA GLN A 163 17.18 2.09 -2.84
C GLN A 163 17.21 1.11 -4.01
N ALA A 164 17.03 -0.19 -3.75
CA ALA A 164 16.89 -1.23 -4.77
C ALA A 164 15.42 -1.51 -5.16
N VAL A 165 14.48 -0.66 -4.77
CA VAL A 165 13.04 -0.85 -5.01
C VAL A 165 12.51 0.23 -5.94
N VAL A 166 11.65 -0.18 -6.86
CA VAL A 166 10.77 0.72 -7.62
C VAL A 166 9.39 0.70 -6.98
N GLY A 167 8.88 1.86 -6.57
CA GLY A 167 7.52 2.04 -6.08
C GLY A 167 6.59 2.51 -7.19
N ILE A 168 5.35 2.04 -7.24
CA ILE A 168 4.30 2.54 -8.13
C ILE A 168 3.03 2.83 -7.32
N GLY A 169 2.42 4.00 -7.49
CA GLY A 169 1.18 4.40 -6.81
C GLY A 169 0.37 5.46 -7.55
N ASP A 170 -0.80 5.80 -7.02
CA ASP A 170 -1.74 6.75 -7.63
C ASP A 170 -2.32 7.80 -6.67
N ALA A 171 -2.32 7.54 -5.36
CA ALA A 171 -3.01 8.35 -4.36
C ALA A 171 -2.10 8.94 -3.26
N GLU A 172 -2.66 9.82 -2.44
CA GLU A 172 -1.93 10.54 -1.37
C GLU A 172 -1.29 9.59 -0.34
N ASN A 173 -1.93 8.47 -0.02
CA ASN A 173 -1.39 7.47 0.91
C ASN A 173 -0.18 6.71 0.35
N ASP A 174 0.17 6.90 -0.94
CA ASP A 174 1.33 6.28 -1.59
C ASP A 174 2.60 7.12 -1.48
N GLU A 175 2.45 8.44 -1.29
CA GLU A 175 3.55 9.43 -1.29
C GLU A 175 4.72 8.98 -0.42
N ALA A 176 4.44 8.59 0.83
CA ALA A 176 5.46 8.22 1.78
C ALA A 176 6.27 6.98 1.36
N PHE A 177 5.64 5.97 0.73
CA PHE A 177 6.36 4.76 0.33
C PHE A 177 7.07 4.96 -1.01
N LEU A 178 6.50 5.74 -1.94
CA LEU A 178 7.19 6.14 -3.17
C LEU A 178 8.45 6.95 -2.87
N ALA A 179 8.37 7.90 -1.94
CA ALA A 179 9.51 8.70 -1.51
C ALA A 179 10.65 7.86 -0.91
N MET A 180 10.31 6.74 -0.27
CA MET A 180 11.25 5.79 0.33
C MET A 180 11.98 4.91 -0.70
N CYS A 181 11.33 4.60 -1.83
CA CYS A 181 11.89 3.78 -2.89
C CYS A 181 13.06 4.49 -3.61
N GLY A 182 13.95 3.70 -4.20
CA GLY A 182 15.04 4.22 -5.03
C GLY A 182 14.55 4.90 -6.31
N CYS A 183 13.35 4.54 -6.75
CA CYS A 183 12.58 5.22 -7.80
C CYS A 183 11.09 5.11 -7.46
N GLY A 184 10.42 6.25 -7.22
CA GLY A 184 8.97 6.33 -7.06
C GLY A 184 8.31 6.74 -8.37
N VAL A 185 7.32 5.98 -8.82
CA VAL A 185 6.61 6.21 -10.08
C VAL A 185 5.12 6.45 -9.81
N ALA A 186 4.55 7.47 -10.44
CA ALA A 186 3.11 7.70 -10.43
C ALA A 186 2.49 7.23 -11.76
N VAL A 187 1.32 6.59 -11.71
CA VAL A 187 0.58 6.23 -12.93
C VAL A 187 -0.11 7.44 -13.57
N ALA A 188 -0.51 7.35 -14.85
CA ALA A 188 -1.08 8.50 -15.57
C ALA A 188 -2.41 9.02 -14.96
N ASN A 189 -3.17 8.16 -14.28
CA ASN A 189 -4.40 8.52 -13.56
C ASN A 189 -4.16 8.95 -12.10
N ALA A 190 -2.90 9.01 -11.66
CA ALA A 190 -2.55 9.43 -10.31
C ALA A 190 -2.94 10.90 -10.02
N LEU A 191 -3.08 11.23 -8.74
CA LEU A 191 -3.26 12.60 -8.29
C LEU A 191 -2.10 13.50 -8.72
N ASP A 192 -2.41 14.74 -9.11
CA ASP A 192 -1.40 15.71 -9.54
C ASP A 192 -0.36 16.00 -8.44
N SER A 193 -0.78 15.98 -7.18
CA SER A 193 0.11 16.12 -6.03
C SER A 193 1.14 14.99 -5.95
N LEU A 194 0.75 13.75 -6.28
CA LEU A 194 1.65 12.60 -6.29
C LEU A 194 2.59 12.65 -7.50
N LYS A 195 2.05 12.95 -8.69
CA LYS A 195 2.85 13.11 -9.93
C LYS A 195 3.95 14.15 -9.79
N ALA A 196 3.66 15.26 -9.10
CA ALA A 196 4.63 16.33 -8.87
C ALA A 196 5.82 15.91 -7.99
N GLN A 197 5.67 14.84 -7.21
CA GLN A 197 6.69 14.35 -6.28
C GLN A 197 7.36 13.05 -6.74
N ALA A 198 6.77 12.37 -7.73
CA ALA A 198 7.31 11.13 -8.29
C ALA A 198 8.58 11.39 -9.11
N ASP A 199 9.49 10.42 -9.12
CA ASP A 199 10.71 10.46 -9.94
C ASP A 199 10.38 10.26 -11.44
N ASN A 200 9.27 9.57 -11.72
CA ASN A 200 8.74 9.39 -13.07
C ASN A 200 7.21 9.31 -13.05
N VAL A 201 6.58 9.65 -14.17
CA VAL A 201 5.15 9.51 -14.40
C VAL A 201 4.95 8.69 -15.67
N THR A 202 4.18 7.61 -15.59
CA THR A 202 3.92 6.75 -16.75
C THR A 202 2.98 7.43 -17.75
N SER A 203 3.03 6.97 -19.00
CA SER A 203 2.04 7.36 -20.01
C SER A 203 0.73 6.58 -19.85
N GLY A 204 0.80 5.33 -19.36
CA GLY A 204 -0.36 4.47 -19.12
C GLY A 204 -1.04 4.72 -17.77
N GLU A 205 -2.36 4.53 -17.74
CA GLU A 205 -3.17 4.50 -16.51
C GLU A 205 -3.22 3.08 -15.93
N ASP A 206 -3.50 2.97 -14.63
CA ASP A 206 -3.68 1.71 -13.91
C ASP A 206 -2.58 0.67 -14.31
N GLY A 207 -3.00 -0.58 -14.60
CA GLY A 207 -2.12 -1.67 -14.98
C GLY A 207 -1.34 -1.43 -16.28
N ALA A 208 -1.77 -0.50 -17.16
CA ALA A 208 -0.97 -0.11 -18.31
C ALA A 208 0.30 0.65 -17.90
N GLY A 209 0.20 1.53 -16.90
CA GLY A 209 1.37 2.19 -16.31
C GLY A 209 2.31 1.20 -15.62
N VAL A 210 1.75 0.22 -14.89
CA VAL A 210 2.56 -0.85 -14.27
C VAL A 210 3.32 -1.68 -15.32
N ARG A 211 2.65 -2.05 -16.42
CA ARG A 211 3.29 -2.75 -17.56
C ARG A 211 4.45 -1.95 -18.15
N GLU A 212 4.25 -0.65 -18.38
CA GLU A 212 5.28 0.26 -18.89
C GLU A 212 6.54 0.24 -18.01
N VAL A 213 6.37 0.34 -16.69
CA VAL A 213 7.48 0.27 -15.73
C VAL A 213 8.17 -1.09 -15.74
N ILE A 214 7.40 -2.18 -15.79
CA ILE A 214 7.93 -3.54 -15.86
C ILE A 214 8.78 -3.74 -17.12
N ASP A 215 8.28 -3.30 -18.29
CA ASP A 215 8.97 -3.48 -19.55
C ASP A 215 10.29 -2.68 -19.59
N SER A 216 10.32 -1.47 -19.02
CA SER A 216 11.56 -0.70 -18.85
C SER A 216 12.51 -1.32 -17.81
N LEU A 217 11.99 -1.89 -16.71
CA LEU A 217 12.80 -2.63 -15.74
C LEU A 217 13.49 -3.86 -16.33
N ILE A 218 12.79 -4.60 -17.20
CA ILE A 218 13.33 -5.80 -17.83
C ILE A 218 14.35 -5.44 -18.92
N SER A 219 14.04 -4.45 -19.76
CA SER A 219 14.88 -4.10 -20.93
C SER A 219 16.13 -3.30 -20.56
N GLU A 220 16.01 -2.33 -19.66
CA GLU A 220 17.07 -1.35 -19.41
C GLU A 220 17.27 -1.01 -17.91
N ASP A 221 16.58 -1.70 -17.01
CA ASP A 221 16.72 -1.52 -15.55
C ASP A 221 16.41 -0.07 -15.11
N LEU A 222 15.42 0.56 -15.78
CA LEU A 222 15.02 1.96 -15.60
C LEU A 222 16.17 2.98 -15.73
N ARG A 223 17.18 2.71 -16.57
CA ARG A 223 18.30 3.66 -16.76
C ARG A 223 17.88 5.01 -17.35
N SER A 224 16.78 5.05 -18.10
CA SER A 224 16.23 6.24 -18.75
C SER A 224 15.39 7.12 -17.82
N ALA A 225 14.78 6.53 -16.78
CA ALA A 225 14.04 7.25 -15.74
C ALA A 225 15.02 7.78 -14.70
N GLY A 226 15.16 9.11 -14.59
CA GLY A 226 16.12 9.78 -13.71
C GLY A 226 15.89 9.45 -12.23
N GLY A 227 16.47 8.35 -11.74
CA GLY A 227 16.41 8.01 -10.33
C GLY A 227 17.24 8.96 -9.48
N LYS A 228 16.84 9.16 -8.21
CA LYS A 228 17.55 9.98 -7.23
C LYS A 228 19.04 9.62 -7.24
N ALA A 229 19.90 10.59 -7.52
CA ALA A 229 21.34 10.43 -7.39
C ALA A 229 21.65 10.11 -5.93
N SER A 230 22.39 9.02 -5.70
CA SER A 230 22.91 8.72 -4.37
C SER A 230 23.81 9.86 -3.91
N ALA A 231 23.36 10.62 -2.92
CA ALA A 231 24.19 11.57 -2.20
C ALA A 231 25.17 10.83 -1.27
#